data_AF-A0A1B6L2R9-F1
#
_entry.id   AF-A0A1B6L2R9-F1
#
_cell.length_a   1.000
_cell.length_b   1.000
_cell.length_c   1.000
_cell.angle_alpha   90.00
_cell.angle_beta   90.00
_cell.angle_gamma   90.00
#
_symmetry.space_group_name_H-M   'P 1'
#
loop_
_entity.id
_entity.type
_entity.pdbx_description
1 polymer ?
#
loop_
_entity_poly.entity_id
_entity_poly.type
_entity_poly.pdbx_seq_one_letter_code
_entity_poly.pdbx_strand_id
1 'polypeptide(L)'
;MTITLRVLLGSIVILSLFLPLIFGNADVKLAFRTLADVDDKGEDLVPNKDIADICETLKTLDQSLTELLTDLPEDGGGNLMKQLRTYNQACLHLLNHCLEDKGKAFTAAKEMLERGGPEFLDVDIDEGRIEQRFQWEEDALEDMQNARKKANILWYDLWRIYNKVPLTR
;
A
#
# COMPACT_ATOMS: atom_id res chain seq x y z
N MET A 1 17.23 37.07 -8.51
CA MET A 1 18.46 36.30 -8.25
C MET A 1 18.05 35.03 -7.55
N THR A 2 18.09 33.92 -8.27
CA THR A 2 17.54 32.61 -7.89
C THR A 2 18.54 31.91 -6.96
N ILE A 3 18.13 31.53 -5.75
CA ILE A 3 18.91 30.63 -4.89
C ILE A 3 18.23 29.28 -4.92
N THR A 4 18.81 28.36 -5.69
CA THR A 4 18.48 26.94 -5.74
C THR A 4 18.89 26.26 -4.44
N LEU A 5 17.91 25.85 -3.63
CA LEU A 5 18.11 25.07 -2.42
C LEU A 5 18.42 23.61 -2.79
N ARG A 6 19.69 23.30 -3.09
CA ARG A 6 20.20 21.93 -3.14
C ARG A 6 20.56 21.47 -1.73
N VAL A 7 19.57 21.10 -0.92
CA VAL A 7 19.79 20.41 0.36
C VAL A 7 18.67 19.41 0.55
N LEU A 8 18.81 18.18 0.04
CA LEU A 8 17.87 17.09 0.41
C LEU A 8 18.40 15.66 0.20
N LEU A 9 19.66 15.46 -0.21
CA LEU A 9 20.23 14.11 -0.33
C LEU A 9 21.09 13.69 0.87
N GLY A 10 21.67 14.63 1.61
CA GLY A 10 22.58 14.31 2.73
C GLY A 10 21.88 13.93 4.03
N SER A 11 20.68 14.46 4.30
CA SER A 11 20.00 14.28 5.59
C SER A 11 19.29 12.93 5.74
N ILE A 12 18.92 12.28 4.62
CA ILE A 12 18.24 10.98 4.63
C ILE A 12 19.20 9.85 5.03
N VAL A 13 20.47 9.94 4.61
CA VAL A 13 21.50 8.92 4.88
C VAL A 13 21.93 8.90 6.36
N ILE A 14 21.88 10.05 7.03
CA ILE A 14 22.28 10.14 8.44
C ILE A 14 21.16 9.60 9.35
N LEU A 15 19.88 9.85 9.02
CA LEU A 15 18.76 9.34 9.82
C LEU A 15 18.62 7.80 9.75
N SER A 16 18.98 7.21 8.60
CA SER A 16 18.90 5.77 8.33
C SER A 16 19.88 4.92 9.13
N LEU A 17 21.00 5.48 9.57
CA LEU A 17 22.00 4.77 10.39
C LEU A 17 21.61 4.65 11.87
N PHE A 18 20.69 5.49 12.37
CA PHE A 18 20.28 5.50 13.78
C PHE A 18 18.92 4.86 14.05
N LEU A 19 18.12 4.61 13.00
CA LEU A 19 16.84 3.91 13.11
C LEU A 19 16.93 2.53 13.80
N PRO A 20 17.95 1.67 13.56
CA PRO A 20 18.10 0.37 14.23
C PRO A 20 18.41 0.45 15.73
N LEU A 21 18.91 1.59 16.21
CA LEU A 21 19.25 1.80 17.62
C LEU A 21 18.04 2.23 18.45
N ILE A 22 16.98 2.72 17.79
CA ILE A 22 15.77 3.27 18.43
C ILE A 22 14.57 2.34 18.19
N PHE A 23 14.52 1.67 17.03
CA PHE A 23 13.44 0.79 16.60
C PHE A 23 13.96 -0.64 16.39
N GLY A 24 13.14 -1.66 16.65
CA GLY A 24 13.53 -3.04 16.36
C GLY A 24 13.78 -3.25 14.86
N ASN A 25 14.62 -4.22 14.48
CA ASN A 25 14.96 -4.52 13.07
C ASN A 25 13.72 -4.70 12.15
N ALA A 26 12.61 -5.18 12.70
CA ALA A 26 11.34 -5.35 11.99
C ALA A 26 10.67 -4.00 11.65
N ASP A 27 10.66 -3.08 12.62
CA ASP A 27 10.07 -1.74 12.48
C ASP A 27 10.90 -0.88 11.51
N VAL A 28 12.23 -1.06 11.50
CA VAL A 28 13.13 -0.41 10.55
C VAL A 28 12.88 -0.90 9.13
N LYS A 29 12.77 -2.21 8.89
CA LYS A 29 12.51 -2.78 7.55
C LYS A 29 11.16 -2.30 6.99
N LEU A 30 10.15 -2.17 7.86
CA LEU A 30 8.84 -1.64 7.51
C LEU A 30 8.91 -0.14 7.20
N ALA A 31 9.59 0.65 8.03
CA ALA A 31 9.81 2.08 7.77
C ALA A 31 10.57 2.32 6.45
N PHE A 32 11.57 1.49 6.12
CA PHE A 32 12.25 1.55 4.83
C PHE A 32 11.34 1.18 3.65
N ARG A 33 10.45 0.18 3.81
CA ARG A 33 9.41 -0.12 2.80
C ARG A 33 8.50 1.08 2.60
N THR A 34 7.97 1.66 3.66
CA THR A 34 7.09 2.84 3.57
C THR A 34 7.74 4.04 2.91
N LEU A 35 9.05 4.26 3.15
CA LEU A 35 9.81 5.35 2.53
C LEU A 35 10.16 5.09 1.06
N ALA A 36 10.40 3.84 0.69
CA ALA A 36 10.71 3.45 -0.69
C ALA A 36 9.46 3.34 -1.58
N ASP A 37 8.27 3.21 -0.98
CA ASP A 37 7.01 2.89 -1.67
C ASP A 37 6.03 4.06 -1.85
N VAL A 38 6.43 5.28 -1.50
CA VAL A 38 5.78 6.48 -2.08
C VAL A 38 5.87 6.28 -3.60
N ASP A 39 4.74 6.44 -4.32
CA ASP A 39 4.64 6.38 -5.79
C ASP A 39 5.93 6.82 -6.48
N ASP A 40 6.34 6.22 -7.61
CA ASP A 40 7.45 6.72 -8.45
C ASP A 40 7.42 8.25 -8.69
N LYS A 41 6.24 8.87 -8.51
CA LYS A 41 5.98 10.32 -8.59
C LYS A 41 6.04 11.09 -7.27
N GLY A 42 6.19 10.43 -6.13
CA GLY A 42 6.33 11.05 -4.81
C GLY A 42 5.03 11.62 -4.23
N GLU A 43 3.86 11.32 -4.79
CA GLU A 43 2.58 11.90 -4.37
C GLU A 43 1.92 11.09 -3.26
N ASP A 44 1.53 11.79 -2.18
CA ASP A 44 0.68 11.21 -1.15
C ASP A 44 -0.78 11.25 -1.62
N LEU A 45 -1.30 10.11 -2.10
CA LEU A 45 -2.67 9.97 -2.60
C LEU A 45 -3.70 9.82 -1.47
N VAL A 46 -3.26 9.79 -0.20
CA VAL A 46 -4.12 9.64 0.98
C VAL A 46 -3.95 10.89 1.87
N PRO A 47 -4.80 11.92 1.69
CA PRO A 47 -4.58 13.24 2.29
C PRO A 47 -4.84 13.27 3.81
N ASN A 48 -5.58 12.32 4.38
CA ASN A 48 -5.86 12.25 5.81
C ASN A 48 -5.21 11.02 6.45
N LYS A 49 -4.48 11.25 7.55
CA LYS A 49 -3.78 10.22 8.34
C LYS A 49 -4.54 9.85 9.61
N ASP A 50 -5.81 10.20 9.74
CA ASP A 50 -6.61 9.58 10.81
C ASP A 50 -6.87 8.11 10.46
N ILE A 51 -6.71 7.25 11.45
CA ILE A 51 -6.78 5.81 11.25
C ILE A 51 -8.16 5.31 10.85
N ALA A 52 -9.23 5.99 11.29
CA ALA A 52 -10.59 5.64 10.87
C ALA A 52 -10.77 5.91 9.37
N ASP A 53 -10.25 7.04 8.89
CA ASP A 53 -10.33 7.41 7.47
C ASP A 53 -9.48 6.48 6.60
N ILE A 54 -8.30 6.07 7.07
CA ILE A 54 -7.48 5.07 6.39
C ILE A 54 -8.23 3.73 6.28
N CYS A 55 -8.88 3.31 7.37
CA CYS A 55 -9.63 2.06 7.39
C CYS A 55 -10.84 2.11 6.43
N GLU A 56 -11.57 3.21 6.41
CA GLU A 56 -12.70 3.42 5.49
C GLU A 56 -12.23 3.50 4.03
N THR A 57 -11.08 4.14 3.77
CA THR A 57 -10.44 4.20 2.46
C THR A 57 -10.10 2.79 1.97
N LEU A 58 -9.47 1.97 2.80
CA LEU A 58 -9.16 0.57 2.47
C LEU A 58 -10.41 -0.23 2.17
N LYS A 59 -11.47 -0.08 2.97
CA LYS A 59 -12.74 -0.77 2.75
C LYS A 59 -13.40 -0.38 1.42
N THR A 60 -13.48 0.91 1.14
CA THR A 60 -14.08 1.45 -0.08
C THR A 60 -13.31 1.00 -1.33
N LEU A 61 -11.97 1.07 -1.26
CA LEU A 61 -11.12 0.65 -2.37
C LEU A 61 -11.16 -0.86 -2.57
N ASP A 62 -11.21 -1.67 -1.51
CA ASP A 62 -11.35 -3.12 -1.65
C ASP A 62 -12.63 -3.49 -2.40
N GLN A 63 -13.76 -2.87 -2.02
CA GLN A 63 -15.02 -3.05 -2.73
C GLN A 63 -14.93 -2.60 -4.18
N SER A 64 -14.44 -1.38 -4.44
CA SER A 64 -14.37 -0.83 -5.80
C SER A 64 -13.40 -1.61 -6.70
N LEU A 65 -12.27 -2.07 -6.18
CA LEU A 65 -11.33 -2.93 -6.89
C LEU A 65 -11.94 -4.30 -7.21
N THR A 66 -12.68 -4.88 -6.26
CA THR A 66 -13.39 -6.15 -6.47
C THR A 66 -14.43 -6.02 -7.58
N GLU A 67 -15.23 -4.94 -7.56
CA GLU A 67 -16.21 -4.63 -8.60
C GLU A 67 -15.55 -4.43 -9.97
N LEU A 68 -14.48 -3.62 -10.03
CA LEU A 68 -13.73 -3.34 -11.27
C LEU A 68 -13.12 -4.59 -11.89
N LEU A 69 -12.54 -5.48 -11.06
CA LEU A 69 -11.91 -6.71 -11.54
C LEU A 69 -12.93 -7.79 -11.90
N THR A 70 -14.10 -7.80 -11.26
CA THR A 70 -15.19 -8.73 -11.58
C THR A 70 -15.90 -8.36 -12.88
N ASP A 71 -16.20 -7.06 -13.06
CA ASP A 71 -16.86 -6.52 -14.25
C ASP A 71 -16.01 -5.44 -14.89
N LEU A 72 -15.05 -5.89 -15.72
CA LEU A 72 -14.07 -5.03 -16.37
C LEU A 72 -14.75 -4.01 -17.32
N PRO A 73 -14.75 -2.70 -16.99
CA PRO A 73 -15.27 -1.69 -17.90
C PRO A 73 -14.32 -1.48 -19.09
N GLU A 74 -14.81 -0.85 -20.16
CA GLU A 74 -13.93 -0.40 -21.24
C GLU A 74 -13.08 0.79 -20.77
N ASP A 75 -11.80 0.81 -21.14
CA ASP A 75 -10.87 1.91 -20.81
C ASP A 75 -10.75 2.19 -19.29
N GLY A 76 -11.02 1.18 -18.46
CA GLY A 76 -10.96 1.28 -16.99
C GLY A 76 -9.56 1.24 -16.38
N GLY A 77 -8.53 0.96 -17.18
CA GLY A 77 -7.20 0.64 -16.70
C GLY A 77 -6.57 1.74 -15.85
N GLY A 78 -6.69 3.00 -16.29
CA GLY A 78 -6.16 4.14 -15.53
C GLY A 78 -6.77 4.27 -14.13
N ASN A 79 -8.08 4.04 -14.00
CA ASN A 79 -8.79 4.06 -12.72
C ASN A 79 -8.35 2.88 -11.84
N LEU A 80 -8.26 1.68 -12.40
CA LEU A 80 -7.79 0.48 -11.68
C LEU A 80 -6.40 0.71 -11.09
N MET A 81 -5.45 1.19 -11.90
CA MET A 81 -4.08 1.45 -11.45
C MET A 81 -4.00 2.52 -10.38
N LYS A 82 -4.79 3.60 -10.51
CA LYS A 82 -4.88 4.63 -9.47
C LYS A 82 -5.36 4.03 -8.16
N GLN A 83 -6.45 3.25 -8.19
CA GLN A 83 -7.01 2.64 -6.98
C GLN A 83 -6.06 1.64 -6.32
N LEU A 84 -5.38 0.79 -7.09
CA LEU A 84 -4.37 -0.14 -6.56
C LEU A 84 -3.21 0.60 -5.86
N ARG A 85 -2.74 1.71 -6.45
CA ARG A 85 -1.69 2.54 -5.85
C ARG A 85 -2.18 3.21 -4.56
N THR A 86 -3.38 3.79 -4.58
CA THR A 86 -3.99 4.38 -3.38
C THR A 86 -4.21 3.33 -2.28
N TYR A 87 -4.62 2.11 -2.64
CA TYR A 87 -4.80 0.99 -1.71
C TYR A 87 -3.47 0.64 -1.01
N ASN A 88 -2.42 0.41 -1.80
CA ASN A 88 -1.09 0.13 -1.29
C ASN A 88 -0.60 1.21 -0.34
N GLN A 89 -0.88 2.47 -0.67
CA GLN A 89 -0.48 3.57 0.18
C GLN A 89 -1.28 3.66 1.48
N ALA A 90 -2.58 3.41 1.44
CA ALA A 90 -3.41 3.32 2.63
C ALA A 90 -2.96 2.17 3.56
N CYS A 91 -2.55 1.02 3.00
CA CYS A 91 -1.96 -0.07 3.78
C CYS A 91 -0.67 0.38 4.48
N LEU A 92 0.20 1.14 3.80
CA LEU A 92 1.43 1.67 4.40
C LEU A 92 1.17 2.65 5.53
N HIS A 93 0.18 3.53 5.38
CA HIS A 93 -0.22 4.44 6.45
C HIS A 93 -0.76 3.67 7.66
N LEU A 94 -1.59 2.63 7.42
CA LEU A 94 -2.07 1.77 8.50
C LEU A 94 -0.93 1.01 9.19
N LEU A 95 0.04 0.51 8.43
CA LEU A 95 1.25 -0.14 8.95
C LEU A 95 2.05 0.81 9.85
N ASN A 96 2.24 2.06 9.42
CA ASN A 96 2.91 3.08 10.25
C ASN A 96 2.15 3.32 11.56
N HIS A 97 0.83 3.44 11.54
CA HIS A 97 0.06 3.58 12.78
C HIS A 97 0.15 2.33 13.66
N CYS A 98 0.22 1.13 13.09
CA CYS A 98 0.48 -0.09 13.85
C CYS A 98 1.87 -0.07 14.52
N LEU A 99 2.84 0.69 14.01
CA LEU A 99 4.13 0.87 14.69
C LEU A 99 4.05 1.92 15.80
N GLU A 100 3.32 3.01 15.58
CA GLU A 100 3.19 4.13 16.52
C GLU A 100 2.28 3.81 17.72
N ASP A 101 1.06 3.29 17.46
CA ASP A 101 0.05 2.95 18.46
C ASP A 101 -0.74 1.70 18.03
N LYS A 102 -0.17 0.54 18.37
CA LYS A 102 -0.77 -0.79 18.11
C LYS A 102 -2.20 -0.90 18.62
N GLY A 103 -2.50 -0.36 19.80
CA GLY A 103 -3.80 -0.53 20.45
C GLY A 103 -4.91 0.19 19.69
N LYS A 104 -4.66 1.45 19.35
CA LYS A 104 -5.60 2.26 18.55
C LYS A 104 -5.75 1.67 17.14
N ALA A 105 -4.64 1.27 16.52
CA ALA A 105 -4.67 0.73 15.17
C ALA A 105 -5.39 -0.60 15.02
N PHE A 106 -5.16 -1.54 15.93
CA PHE A 106 -5.88 -2.81 15.90
C PHE A 106 -7.35 -2.64 16.21
N THR A 107 -7.72 -1.70 17.09
CA THR A 107 -9.14 -1.45 17.38
C THR A 107 -9.87 -0.93 16.14
N ALA A 108 -9.25 0.00 15.40
CA ALA A 108 -9.82 0.56 14.18
C ALA A 108 -9.87 -0.45 13.02
N ALA A 109 -8.81 -1.23 12.82
CA ALA A 109 -8.69 -2.18 11.72
C ALA A 109 -9.20 -3.60 12.04
N LYS A 110 -9.82 -3.81 13.21
CA LYS A 110 -10.17 -5.15 13.68
C LYS A 110 -11.01 -5.94 12.69
N GLU A 111 -12.11 -5.34 12.22
CA GLU A 111 -13.08 -5.99 11.33
C GLU A 111 -12.43 -6.46 10.02
N MET A 112 -11.63 -5.60 9.39
CA MET A 112 -10.93 -5.95 8.15
C MET A 112 -9.87 -7.03 8.34
N LEU A 113 -9.16 -7.01 9.47
CA LEU A 113 -8.13 -8.00 9.80
C LEU A 113 -8.74 -9.38 10.08
N GLU A 114 -9.90 -9.42 10.73
CA GLU A 114 -10.62 -10.67 11.03
C GLU A 114 -11.25 -11.31 9.79
N ARG A 115 -11.57 -10.52 8.75
CA ARG A 115 -12.09 -11.03 7.47
C ARG A 115 -11.08 -11.85 6.66
N GLY A 116 -9.78 -11.72 6.95
CA GLY A 116 -8.72 -12.54 6.36
C GLY A 116 -8.04 -11.97 5.11
N GLY A 117 -8.40 -10.77 4.67
CA GLY A 117 -7.76 -10.07 3.56
C GLY A 117 -8.71 -9.16 2.78
N PRO A 118 -8.22 -8.49 1.73
CA PRO A 118 -9.06 -7.88 0.70
C PRO A 118 -9.60 -8.92 -0.26
N GLU A 119 -10.85 -8.75 -0.63
CA GLU A 119 -11.58 -9.61 -1.56
C GLU A 119 -11.03 -9.48 -2.99
N PHE A 120 -10.53 -8.30 -3.38
CA PHE A 120 -10.04 -8.08 -4.75
C PHE A 120 -8.79 -8.93 -5.09
N LEU A 121 -8.07 -9.42 -4.08
CA LEU A 121 -6.93 -10.32 -4.28
C LEU A 121 -7.37 -11.75 -4.64
N ASP A 122 -8.59 -12.13 -4.28
CA ASP A 122 -9.17 -13.44 -4.57
C ASP A 122 -9.89 -13.48 -5.93
N VAL A 123 -10.04 -12.34 -6.59
CA VAL A 123 -10.60 -12.26 -7.95
C VAL A 123 -9.62 -12.89 -8.95
N ASP A 124 -10.13 -13.87 -9.70
CA ASP A 124 -9.41 -14.54 -10.77
C ASP A 124 -9.22 -13.59 -11.97
N ILE A 125 -7.99 -13.54 -12.48
CA ILE A 125 -7.61 -12.57 -13.52
C ILE A 125 -7.43 -13.30 -14.84
N ASP A 126 -8.30 -12.96 -15.79
CA ASP A 126 -8.10 -13.27 -17.19
C ASP A 126 -7.28 -12.15 -17.83
N GLU A 127 -5.97 -12.37 -17.94
CA GLU A 127 -5.00 -11.40 -18.47
C GLU A 127 -5.37 -10.94 -19.88
N GLY A 128 -5.74 -11.87 -20.77
CA GLY A 128 -6.13 -11.54 -22.15
C GLY A 128 -7.40 -10.70 -22.20
N ARG A 129 -8.37 -10.96 -21.32
CA ARG A 129 -9.57 -10.13 -21.20
C ARG A 129 -9.25 -8.73 -20.68
N ILE A 130 -8.34 -8.59 -19.73
CA ILE A 130 -7.90 -7.29 -19.18
C ILE A 130 -7.20 -6.47 -20.26
N GLU A 131 -6.22 -7.04 -20.94
CA GLU A 131 -5.50 -6.38 -22.04
C GLU A 131 -6.46 -5.88 -23.11
N GLN A 132 -7.42 -6.73 -23.51
CA GLN A 132 -8.41 -6.37 -24.51
C GLN A 132 -9.36 -5.26 -24.04
N ARG A 133 -9.88 -5.33 -22.82
CA ARG A 133 -10.88 -4.37 -22.30
C ARG A 133 -10.28 -3.00 -21.98
N PHE A 134 -9.04 -2.98 -21.48
CA PHE A 134 -8.36 -1.73 -21.11
C PHE A 134 -7.44 -1.20 -22.21
N GLN A 135 -7.32 -1.90 -23.35
CA GLN A 135 -6.42 -1.53 -24.45
C GLN A 135 -4.97 -1.37 -23.96
N TRP A 136 -4.56 -2.25 -23.05
CA TRP A 136 -3.25 -2.24 -22.43
C TRP A 136 -2.20 -2.92 -23.30
N GLU A 137 -0.99 -2.37 -23.28
CA GLU A 137 0.22 -3.05 -23.74
C GLU A 137 0.80 -3.89 -22.59
N GLU A 138 1.71 -4.83 -22.92
CA GLU A 138 2.27 -5.84 -22.01
C GLU A 138 2.81 -5.22 -20.69
N ASP A 139 3.50 -4.08 -20.78
CA ASP A 139 4.08 -3.37 -19.62
C ASP A 139 3.01 -2.96 -18.58
N ALA A 140 1.79 -2.59 -19.03
CA ALA A 140 0.74 -2.13 -18.13
C ALA A 140 0.09 -3.29 -17.35
N LEU A 141 0.07 -4.49 -17.94
CA LEU A 141 -0.38 -5.70 -17.24
C LEU A 141 0.63 -6.08 -16.15
N GLU A 142 1.93 -6.04 -16.46
CA GLU A 142 2.99 -6.31 -15.48
C GLU A 142 2.93 -5.31 -14.31
N ASP A 143 2.76 -4.02 -14.60
CA ASP A 143 2.58 -2.97 -13.58
C ASP A 143 1.39 -3.26 -12.64
N MET A 144 0.27 -3.71 -13.20
CA MET A 144 -0.91 -4.08 -12.42
C MET A 144 -0.65 -5.28 -11.52
N GLN A 145 0.00 -6.32 -12.05
CA GLN A 145 0.39 -7.50 -11.28
C GLN A 145 1.34 -7.16 -10.14
N ASN A 146 2.33 -6.30 -10.41
CA ASN A 146 3.26 -5.79 -9.39
C ASN A 146 2.53 -5.01 -8.30
N ALA A 147 1.56 -4.17 -8.67
CA ALA A 147 0.76 -3.43 -7.70
C ALA A 147 -0.12 -4.36 -6.82
N ARG A 148 -0.73 -5.40 -7.39
CA ARG A 148 -1.50 -6.42 -6.63
C ARG A 148 -0.59 -7.23 -5.71
N LYS A 149 0.58 -7.64 -6.18
CA LYS A 149 1.58 -8.37 -5.38
C LYS A 149 2.03 -7.53 -4.18
N LYS A 150 2.24 -6.23 -4.38
CA LYS A 150 2.55 -5.28 -3.30
C LYS A 150 1.41 -5.23 -2.28
N ALA A 151 0.15 -5.15 -2.72
CA ALA A 151 -1.00 -5.16 -1.80
C ALA A 151 -1.04 -6.44 -0.95
N ASN A 152 -0.80 -7.58 -1.57
CA ASN A 152 -0.73 -8.86 -0.87
C ASN A 152 0.39 -8.88 0.20
N ILE A 153 1.59 -8.38 -0.14
CA ILE A 153 2.72 -8.29 0.81
C ILE A 153 2.38 -7.38 1.99
N LEU A 154 1.82 -6.20 1.72
CA LEU A 154 1.48 -5.22 2.76
C LEU A 154 0.40 -5.74 3.70
N TRP A 155 -0.61 -6.44 3.16
CA TRP A 155 -1.61 -7.10 3.98
C TRP A 155 -1.04 -8.22 4.81
N TYR A 156 -0.16 -9.02 4.23
CA TYR A 156 0.49 -10.08 4.98
C TYR A 156 1.29 -9.51 6.15
N ASP A 157 1.99 -8.38 5.97
CA ASP A 157 2.68 -7.70 7.07
C ASP A 157 1.70 -7.21 8.15
N LEU A 158 0.58 -6.59 7.78
CA LEU A 158 -0.48 -6.17 8.73
C LEU A 158 -1.04 -7.36 9.52
N TRP A 159 -1.38 -8.46 8.83
CA TRP A 159 -1.90 -9.68 9.44
C TRP A 159 -0.93 -10.27 10.45
N ARG A 160 0.37 -10.26 10.15
CA ARG A 160 1.41 -10.75 11.07
C ARG A 160 1.52 -9.90 12.31
N ILE A 161 1.50 -8.57 12.15
CA ILE A 161 1.57 -7.64 13.26
C ILE A 161 0.36 -7.85 14.18
N TYR A 162 -0.84 -8.02 13.61
CA TYR A 162 -2.06 -8.34 14.34
C TYR A 162 -1.97 -9.69 15.10
N ASN A 163 -1.52 -10.75 14.42
CA ASN A 163 -1.40 -12.10 15.01
C ASN A 163 -0.14 -12.29 15.87
N LYS A 164 0.64 -11.23 16.11
CA LYS A 164 1.92 -11.26 16.85
C LYS A 164 2.93 -12.27 16.27
N VAL A 165 2.86 -12.51 14.97
CA VAL A 165 3.84 -13.32 14.23
C VAL A 165 5.04 -12.43 13.90
N PRO A 166 6.29 -12.80 14.26
CA PRO A 166 7.47 -12.00 13.97
C PRO A 166 7.60 -11.72 12.47
N LEU A 167 7.97 -10.51 12.03
CA LEU A 167 8.29 -10.23 10.62
C LEU A 167 9.53 -11.04 10.19
N THR A 168 9.45 -11.77 9.07
CA THR A 168 10.49 -12.71 8.63
C THR A 168 11.64 -11.94 7.98
N ARG A 169 12.85 -12.40 8.32
CA ARG A 169 14.15 -11.88 7.86
C ARG A 169 14.20 -11.74 6.35
#